data_AF-A0A1I0HCU2-F1
#
_entry.id   AF-A0A1I0HCU2-F1
#
_cell.length_a   1.000
_cell.length_b   1.000
_cell.length_c   1.000
_cell.angle_alpha   90.00
_cell.angle_beta   90.00
_cell.angle_gamma   90.00
#
_symmetry.space_group_name_H-M   'P 1'
#
loop_
_entity.id
_entity.type
_entity.pdbx_description
1 polymer ?
#
loop_
_entity_poly.entity_id
_entity_poly.type
_entity_poly.pdbx_seq_one_letter_code
_entity_poly.pdbx_strand_id
1 'polypeptide(L)' 'MENVLLKKIEKCRREMIALSISHGLTSEAVVQSSKRLDDLLNEYQKKVG' A
#
# COMPACT_ATOMS: atom_id res chain seq x y z
N MET A 1 -12.93 15.67 -7.98
CA MET A 1 -12.00 14.83 -8.76
C MET A 1 -11.35 13.87 -7.78
N GLU A 2 -11.68 12.58 -7.87
CA GLU A 2 -11.11 11.58 -6.96
C GLU A 2 -9.59 11.55 -7.08
N ASN A 3 -8.91 11.62 -5.95
CA ASN A 3 -7.47 11.56 -5.90
C ASN A 3 -7.03 10.12 -6.24
N VAL A 4 -6.63 9.89 -7.49
CA VAL A 4 -6.19 8.59 -8.04
C VAL A 4 -5.11 7.96 -7.15
N LEU A 5 -4.26 8.77 -6.53
CA LEU A 5 -3.22 8.29 -5.64
C LEU A 5 -3.79 7.75 -4.32
N LEU A 6 -4.77 8.44 -3.71
CA LEU A 6 -5.49 7.92 -2.54
C LEU A 6 -6.19 6.59 -2.83
N LYS A 7 -6.78 6.42 -4.02
CA LYS A 7 -7.36 5.13 -4.41
C LYS A 7 -6.34 4.01 -4.48
N LYS A 8 -5.15 4.29 -5.03
CA LYS A 8 -4.05 3.31 -5.10
C LYS A 8 -3.56 2.93 -3.72
N ILE A 9 -3.42 3.90 -2.81
CA ILE A 9 -3.04 3.68 -1.41
C ILE A 9 -4.06 2.76 -0.72
N GLU A 10 -5.35 3.09 -0.82
CA GLU A 10 -6.42 2.28 -0.21
C GLU A 10 -6.50 0.86 -0.78
N LYS A 11 -6.30 0.71 -2.10
CA LYS A 11 -6.23 -0.61 -2.73
C LYS A 11 -5.04 -1.42 -2.21
N CYS A 12 -3.85 -0.81 -2.20
CA CYS A 12 -2.62 -1.46 -1.73
C CYS A 12 -2.71 -1.85 -0.25
N ARG A 13 -3.34 -1.01 0.59
CA ARG A 13 -3.58 -1.33 2.01
C ARG A 13 -4.48 -2.57 2.17
N ARG A 14 -5.56 -2.66 1.39
CA ARG A 14 -6.45 -3.83 1.42
C ARG A 14 -5.76 -5.10 0.96
N GLU A 15 -4.96 -5.03 -0.11
CA GLU A 15 -4.15 -6.15 -0.60
C GLU A 15 -3.17 -6.63 0.47
N MET A 16 -2.44 -5.72 1.13
CA MET A 16 -1.50 -6.07 2.21
C MET A 16 -2.19 -6.77 3.38
N ILE A 17 -3.37 -6.29 3.80
CA ILE A 17 -4.15 -6.90 4.88
C ILE A 17 -4.63 -8.31 4.48
N ALA A 18 -5.14 -8.48 3.26
CA ALA A 18 -5.57 -9.78 2.78
C ALA A 18 -4.40 -10.78 2.70
N LEU A 19 -3.23 -10.32 2.25
CA LEU A 19 -2.01 -11.12 2.18
C LEU A 19 -1.47 -11.46 3.57
N SER A 20 -1.57 -10.56 4.55
CA SER A 20 -1.07 -10.82 5.91
C SER A 20 -1.94 -11.82 6.66
N ILE A 21 -3.25 -11.82 6.41
CA ILE A 21 -4.17 -12.81 6.94
C ILE A 21 -3.91 -14.20 6.33
N SER A 22 -3.55 -14.28 5.05
CA SER A 22 -3.41 -15.55 4.31
C SER A 22 -2.00 -16.17 4.36
N HIS A 23 -0.94 -15.36 4.31
CA HIS A 23 0.44 -15.82 4.18
C HIS A 23 1.32 -15.48 5.39
N GLY A 24 0.81 -14.71 6.36
CA GLY A 24 1.59 -14.21 7.50
C GLY A 24 2.39 -12.95 7.17
N LEU A 25 2.66 -12.15 8.20
CA LEU A 25 3.23 -10.79 8.07
C LEU A 25 4.62 -10.72 7.44
N THR A 26 5.41 -11.81 7.53
CA THR A 26 6.78 -11.88 7.02
C THR A 26 6.87 -12.55 5.65
N SER A 27 5.74 -12.95 5.06
CA SER A 27 5.76 -13.51 3.71
C SER A 27 6.25 -12.48 2.70
N GLU A 28 6.99 -12.95 1.71
CA GLU A 28 7.50 -12.10 0.62
C GLU A 28 6.38 -11.26 -0.01
N ALA A 29 5.18 -11.84 -0.18
CA ALA A 29 4.02 -11.14 -0.72
C ALA A 29 3.59 -9.94 0.15
N VAL A 30 3.57 -10.09 1.48
CA VAL A 30 3.24 -8.98 2.40
C VAL A 30 4.34 -7.94 2.44
N VAL A 31 5.61 -8.36 2.43
CA VAL A 31 6.77 -7.45 2.40
C VAL A 31 6.78 -6.61 1.13
N GLN A 32 6.52 -7.21 -0.04
CA GLN A 32 6.42 -6.49 -1.31
C GLN A 32 5.21 -5.55 -1.33
N SER A 33 4.07 -6.00 -0.79
CA SER A 33 2.88 -5.14 -0.66
C SER A 33 3.12 -3.96 0.31
N SER A 34 3.91 -4.14 1.37
CA SER A 34 4.29 -3.09 2.31
C SER A 34 5.18 -2.04 1.64
N LYS A 35 6.24 -2.48 0.94
CA LYS A 35 7.13 -1.57 0.20
C LYS A 35 6.35 -0.72 -0.80
N ARG A 36 5.42 -1.33 -1.54
CA ARG A 36 4.57 -0.61 -2.49
C ARG A 36 3.65 0.40 -1.82
N LEU A 37 3.12 0.09 -0.64
CA LEU A 37 2.30 1.01 0.13
C LEU A 37 3.12 2.24 0.58
N ASP A 38 4.34 2.00 1.08
CA ASP A 38 5.27 3.06 1.48
C ASP A 38 5.61 3.99 0.30
N ASP A 39 5.90 3.43 -0.88
CA ASP A 39 6.18 4.23 -2.09
C ASP A 39 5.00 5.16 -2.46
N LEU A 40 3.77 4.64 -2.39
CA LEU A 40 2.57 5.42 -2.69
C LEU A 40 2.32 6.52 -1.65
N LEU A 41 2.58 6.24 -0.36
CA LEU A 41 2.49 7.22 0.72
C LEU A 41 3.55 8.32 0.56
N ASN A 42 4.78 7.95 0.18
CA ASN A 42 5.86 8.89 -0.11
C ASN A 42 5.52 9.78 -1.31
N GLU A 43 4.94 9.21 -2.38
CA GLU A 43 4.45 9.99 -3.53
C GLU A 43 3.35 10.97 -3.10
N TYR A 44 2.46 10.55 -2.20
CA TYR A 44 1.37 11.39 -1.71
C TYR A 44 1.90 12.54 -0.85
N GLN A 45 2.81 12.26 0.08
CA GLN A 45 3.46 13.28 0.90
C GLN A 45 4.17 14.32 0.04
N LYS A 46 4.90 13.90 -1.01
CA LYS A 46 5.56 14.83 -1.96
C LYS A 46 4.59 15.70 -2.76
N LYS A 47 3.33 15.30 -2.91
CA LYS A 47 2.31 16.08 -3.62
C LYS A 47 1.53 17.02 -2.71
N VAL A 48 1.56 16.77 -1.40
CA VAL A 48 0.81 17.53 -0.40
C VAL A 48 1.71 18.48 0.41
N GLY A 49 3.00 18.19 0.51
CA GLY A 49 4.03 19.11 1.03
C GLY A 49 4.58 20.04 -0.04
#